data_AF-A0A5N3S4T2-F1
#
_entry.id   AF-A0A5N3S4T2-F1
#
_cell.length_a   1.000
_cell.length_b   1.000
_cell.length_c   1.000
_cell.angle_alpha   90.00
_cell.angle_beta   90.00
_cell.angle_gamma   90.00
#
_symmetry.space_group_name_H-M   'P 1'
#
loop_
_entity.id
_entity.type
_entity.pdbx_description
1 polymer ?
#
loop_
_entity_poly.entity_id
_entity_poly.type
_entity_poly.pdbx_seq_one_letter_code
_entity_poly.pdbx_strand_id
1 'polypeptide(L)'
;MKVCRSITQFSNQTEEYLGEYLLNSFDLPLFQEKFEETDSNDPMYACYPVREIHISFLSSYLDEKIQWDFEKYSYFLEATSI
;
A
#
# COMPACT_ATOMS: atom_id res chain seq x y z
N MET A 1 -17.38 -6.86 -9.89
CA MET A 1 -16.46 -5.73 -9.62
C MET A 1 -15.15 -6.35 -9.22
N LYS A 2 -14.07 -6.09 -9.96
CA LYS A 2 -12.76 -6.65 -9.64
C LYS A 2 -11.99 -5.55 -8.91
N VAL A 3 -11.21 -5.91 -7.90
CA VAL A 3 -10.49 -4.95 -7.07
C VAL A 3 -9.00 -5.07 -7.37
N CYS A 4 -8.35 -3.92 -7.53
CA CYS A 4 -6.91 -3.80 -7.65
C CYS A 4 -6.34 -3.24 -6.34
N ARG A 5 -5.11 -3.64 -6.03
CA ARG A 5 -4.35 -3.18 -4.86
C ARG A 5 -3.07 -2.54 -5.35
N SER A 6 -2.76 -1.36 -4.85
CA SER A 6 -1.54 -0.63 -5.23
C SER A 6 -0.94 0.05 -4.02
N ILE A 7 0.37 0.32 -4.09
CA ILE A 7 1.02 1.31 -3.25
C ILE A 7 1.00 2.63 -4.01
N THR A 8 0.25 3.61 -3.52
CA THR A 8 0.19 4.96 -4.08
C THR A 8 1.23 5.85 -3.43
N GLN A 9 1.95 6.65 -4.22
CA GLN A 9 2.99 7.56 -3.76
C GLN A 9 2.56 9.02 -3.95
N PHE A 10 2.75 9.83 -2.90
CA PHE A 10 2.47 11.26 -2.88
C PHE A 10 3.69 12.08 -2.46
N SER A 11 3.78 13.31 -2.95
CA SER A 11 4.79 14.29 -2.52
C SER A 11 4.46 14.85 -1.14
N ASN A 12 5.38 14.80 -0.18
CA ASN A 12 5.20 15.48 1.11
C ASN A 12 5.26 17.01 1.00
N GLN A 13 5.86 17.53 -0.08
CA GLN A 13 6.01 18.97 -0.28
C GLN A 13 4.78 19.60 -0.95
N THR A 14 4.18 18.90 -1.92
CA THR A 14 3.10 19.44 -2.77
C THR A 14 1.77 18.73 -2.58
N GLU A 15 1.74 17.62 -1.83
CA GLU A 15 0.57 16.73 -1.67
C GLU A 15 0.08 16.08 -2.97
N GLU A 16 0.81 16.27 -4.07
CA GLU A 16 0.44 15.73 -5.37
C GLU A 16 0.71 14.23 -5.46
N TYR A 17 -0.18 13.54 -6.18
CA TYR A 17 0.02 12.16 -6.62
C TYR A 17 1.21 12.09 -7.57
N LEU A 18 2.11 11.14 -7.34
CA LEU A 18 3.31 10.93 -8.15
C LEU A 18 3.27 9.64 -8.95
N GLY A 19 2.51 8.65 -8.50
CA GLY A 19 2.42 7.35 -9.15
C GLY A 19 1.85 6.27 -8.23
N GLU A 20 1.65 5.09 -8.81
CA GLU A 20 1.26 3.89 -8.06
C GLU A 20 2.06 2.67 -8.52
N TYR A 21 2.24 1.73 -7.61
CA TYR A 21 2.91 0.45 -7.85
C TYR A 21 1.92 -0.67 -7.58
N LEU A 22 1.55 -1.41 -8.61
CA LEU A 22 0.55 -2.47 -8.49
C LEU A 22 1.09 -3.66 -7.70
N LEU A 23 0.25 -4.22 -6.83
CA LEU A 23 0.56 -5.47 -6.16
C LEU A 23 0.21 -6.66 -7.07
N ASN A 24 1.09 -7.65 -7.11
CA ASN A 24 0.92 -8.86 -7.91
C ASN A 24 -0.10 -9.83 -7.30
N SER A 25 -0.24 -9.80 -5.98
CA SER A 25 -1.16 -10.61 -5.19
C SER A 25 -1.53 -9.88 -3.89
N PHE A 26 -2.60 -10.33 -3.24
CA PHE A 26 -3.07 -9.73 -2.00
C PHE A 26 -3.66 -10.82 -1.08
N ASP A 27 -2.94 -11.15 -0.02
CA ASP A 27 -3.39 -12.07 1.03
C ASP A 27 -4.03 -11.26 2.16
N LEU A 28 -5.37 -11.18 2.15
CA LEU A 28 -6.10 -10.30 3.08
C LEU A 28 -5.71 -10.54 4.56
N PRO A 29 -5.72 -11.77 5.10
CA PRO A 29 -5.28 -12.01 6.48
C PRO A 29 -3.86 -11.50 6.79
N LEU A 30 -2.88 -11.75 5.91
CA LEU A 30 -1.51 -11.30 6.14
C LEU A 30 -1.40 -9.77 6.09
N PHE A 31 -2.14 -9.12 5.19
CA PHE A 31 -2.17 -7.66 5.13
C PHE A 31 -2.88 -7.05 6.34
N GLN A 32 -4.00 -7.63 6.79
CA GLN A 32 -4.68 -7.19 8.01
C GLN A 32 -3.73 -7.27 9.21
N GLU A 33 -3.02 -8.39 9.38
CA GLU A 33 -2.02 -8.55 10.44
C GLU A 33 -0.91 -7.49 10.31
N LYS A 34 -0.35 -7.33 9.11
CA LYS A 34 0.82 -6.46 8.91
C LYS A 34 0.51 -4.97 9.07
N PHE A 35 -0.72 -4.56 8.76
CA PHE A 35 -1.20 -3.20 8.89
C PHE A 35 -1.99 -2.97 10.20
N GLU A 36 -1.97 -3.93 11.12
CA GLU A 36 -2.60 -3.85 12.43
C GLU A 36 -4.13 -3.58 12.34
N GLU A 37 -4.79 -4.10 11.30
CA GLU A 37 -6.25 -4.05 11.20
C GLU A 37 -6.88 -4.98 12.24
N THR A 38 -7.77 -4.42 13.05
CA THR A 38 -8.35 -5.11 14.22
C THR A 38 -9.69 -5.76 13.91
N ASP A 39 -10.41 -5.29 12.89
CA ASP A 39 -11.60 -5.96 12.40
C ASP A 39 -11.22 -7.00 11.34
N SER A 40 -11.27 -8.28 11.72
CA SER A 40 -11.02 -9.39 10.80
C SER A 40 -11.97 -9.44 9.61
N ASN A 41 -13.12 -8.76 9.66
CA ASN A 41 -14.06 -8.67 8.55
C ASN A 41 -13.79 -7.47 7.64
N ASP A 42 -12.88 -6.56 8.00
CA ASP A 42 -12.57 -5.40 7.17
C ASP A 42 -11.80 -5.87 5.91
N PRO A 43 -12.34 -5.66 4.70
CA PRO A 43 -11.69 -6.07 3.46
C PRO A 43 -10.48 -5.19 3.08
N MET A 44 -10.11 -4.22 3.92
CA MET A 44 -9.08 -3.20 3.70
C MET A 44 -9.33 -2.40 2.43
N TYR A 45 -10.54 -1.83 2.29
CA TYR A 45 -10.86 -0.92 1.17
C TYR A 45 -10.50 0.54 1.44
N ALA A 46 -10.16 0.89 2.68
CA ALA A 46 -9.64 2.21 3.02
C ALA A 46 -8.19 2.40 2.53
N CYS A 47 -7.65 3.60 2.70
CA CYS A 47 -6.22 3.87 2.48
C CYS A 47 -5.43 3.58 3.77
N TYR A 48 -4.42 2.72 3.69
CA TYR A 48 -3.58 2.36 4.83
C TYR A 48 -2.17 2.93 4.67
N PRO A 49 -1.66 3.72 5.63
CA PRO A 49 -0.33 4.32 5.51
C PRO A 49 0.75 3.24 5.52
N VAL A 50 1.67 3.32 4.57
CA VAL A 50 2.86 2.49 4.52
C VAL A 50 3.95 3.12 5.40
N ARG A 51 4.60 2.30 6.20
CA ARG A 51 5.71 2.68 7.09
C ARG A 51 6.92 1.79 6.80
N GLU A 52 8.08 2.16 7.33
CA GLU A 52 9.32 1.39 7.16
C GLU A 52 9.19 -0.09 7.54
N ILE A 53 8.43 -0.37 8.61
CA ILE A 53 8.15 -1.74 9.09
C ILE A 53 7.42 -2.63 8.05
N HIS A 54 6.77 -2.03 7.04
CA HIS A 54 6.06 -2.77 6.00
C HIS A 54 6.96 -3.10 4.80
N ILE A 55 8.10 -2.43 4.60
CA ILE A 55 8.92 -2.53 3.37
C ILE A 55 9.29 -3.99 3.06
N SER A 56 9.84 -4.70 4.05
CA SER A 56 10.29 -6.09 3.86
C SER A 56 9.13 -7.04 3.56
N PHE A 57 7.91 -6.71 4.00
CA PHE A 57 6.73 -7.49 3.68
C PHE A 57 6.28 -7.19 2.24
N LEU A 58 6.13 -5.91 1.91
CA LEU A 58 5.65 -5.44 0.61
C LEU A 58 6.58 -5.82 -0.56
N SER A 59 7.88 -5.97 -0.32
CA SER A 59 8.82 -6.40 -1.37
C SER A 59 8.52 -7.76 -1.98
N SER A 60 7.73 -8.61 -1.31
CA SER A 60 7.30 -9.91 -1.85
C SER A 60 6.09 -9.82 -2.77
N TYR A 61 5.43 -8.66 -2.81
CA TYR A 61 4.18 -8.42 -3.54
C TYR A 61 4.34 -7.43 -4.71
N LEU A 62 5.54 -6.88 -4.90
CA LEU A 62 5.83 -5.86 -5.92
C LEU A 62 6.85 -6.40 -6.91
N ASP A 63 6.56 -6.29 -8.21
CA ASP A 63 7.52 -6.59 -9.28
C ASP A 63 8.61 -5.51 -9.40
N GLU A 64 8.26 -4.27 -9.06
CA GLU A 64 9.15 -3.13 -9.14
C GLU A 64 9.72 -2.75 -7.78
N LYS A 65 11.01 -2.42 -7.77
CA LYS A 65 11.68 -1.96 -6.55
C LYS A 65 11.42 -0.47 -6.34
N ILE A 66 10.56 -0.15 -5.39
CA ILE A 66 10.33 1.22 -4.93
C ILE A 66 11.59 1.74 -4.21
N GLN A 67 12.04 2.95 -4.57
CA GLN A 67 13.05 3.69 -3.80
C GLN A 67 12.37 4.45 -2.66
N TRP A 68 12.16 3.77 -1.54
CA TRP A 68 11.51 4.34 -0.38
C TRP A 68 12.30 5.54 0.19
N ASP A 69 11.62 6.69 0.27
CA ASP A 69 12.11 7.92 0.90
C ASP A 69 10.91 8.56 1.62
N PHE A 70 10.75 8.22 2.91
CA PHE A 70 9.63 8.67 3.74
C PHE A 70 9.77 10.12 4.21
N GLU A 71 10.96 10.73 4.03
CA GLU A 71 11.14 12.16 4.27
C GLU A 71 10.49 12.97 3.15
N LYS A 72 10.70 12.54 1.89
CA LYS A 72 10.15 13.24 0.71
C LYS A 72 8.75 12.82 0.31
N TYR A 73 8.36 11.59 0.60
CA TYR A 73 7.13 11.00 0.08
C TYR A 73 6.29 10.31 1.15
N SER A 74 4.98 10.32 0.93
CA SER A 74 4.02 9.50 1.67
C SER A 74 3.52 8.39 0.78
N TYR A 75 3.31 7.21 1.37
CA TYR A 75 2.92 6.00 0.65
C TYR A 75 1.71 5.38 1.33
N PHE A 76 0.76 4.90 0.53
CA PHE A 76 -0.46 4.28 1.03
C PHE A 76 -0.77 3.01 0.26
N LEU A 77 -1.21 1.97 0.96
CA LEU A 77 -1.86 0.82 0.37
C LEU A 77 -3.31 1.20 0.08
N GLU A 78 -3.72 1.10 -1.18
CA GLU A 78 -5.05 1.50 -1.63
C GLU A 78 -5.78 0.39 -2.38
N ALA A 79 -7.10 0.58 -2.45
CA ALA A 79 -8.04 -0.31 -3.11
C ALA A 79 -8.80 0.46 -4.20
N THR A 80 -8.62 0.06 -5.46
CA THR A 80 -9.35 0.66 -6.58
C THR A 80 -10.23 -0.37 -7.27
N SER A 81 -11.41 0.05 -7.70
CA SER A 81 -12.27 -0.78 -8.53
C SER A 81 -11.84 -0.71 -9.98
N ILE A 82 -11.88 -1.86 -10.66
CA ILE A 82 -11.72 -2.01 -12.11
C ILE A 82 -12.90 -2.78 -12.72
#